data_AF-A0A8B8N294-F1
#
_entry.id   AF-A0A8B8N294-F1
#
_cell.length_a   1.000
_cell.length_b   1.000
_cell.length_c   1.000
_cell.angle_alpha   90.00
_cell.angle_beta   90.00
_cell.angle_gamma   90.00
#
_symmetry.space_group_name_H-M   'P 1'
#
loop_
_entity.id
_entity.type
_entity.pdbx_description
1 polymer ?
#
loop_
_entity_poly.entity_id
_entity_poly.type
_entity_poly.pdbx_seq_one_letter_code
_entity_poly.pdbx_strand_id
1 'polypeptide(L)'
;MIRRMILESLGIEKYSDEHMNSTYNLLRVMKYEGPQTTDAKLGLHSHTDKKMVTILCQNEVNGLEVQTKDGKRQTALSGTLSHDERERGKVLGRTVLGSEGGCIVKAPEELVDEEHPLLFKPFHHLEFEGVLQH
;
A
#
# COMPACT_ATOMS: atom_id res chain seq x y z
N MET A 1 9.13 6.69 -11.32
CA MET A 1 9.53 7.98 -10.71
C MET A 1 9.60 7.90 -9.18
N ILE A 2 8.49 7.71 -8.44
CA ILE A 2 8.50 7.70 -6.96
C ILE A 2 9.50 6.71 -6.34
N ARG A 3 9.54 5.46 -6.82
CA ARG A 3 10.49 4.45 -6.32
C ARG A 3 11.95 4.88 -6.49
N ARG A 4 12.30 5.52 -7.61
CA ARG A 4 13.64 6.07 -7.85
C ARG A 4 13.96 7.17 -6.83
N MET A 5 13.02 8.08 -6.58
CA MET A 5 13.19 9.15 -5.58
C MET A 5 13.43 8.58 -4.17
N ILE A 6 12.76 7.48 -3.79
CA ILE A 6 12.99 6.80 -2.51
C ILE A 6 14.41 6.23 -2.45
N LEU A 7 14.85 5.52 -3.50
CA LEU A 7 16.19 4.93 -3.54
C LEU A 7 17.29 6.00 -3.50
N GLU A 8 17.12 7.10 -4.24
CA GLU A 8 18.01 8.26 -4.22
C GLU A 8 18.06 8.92 -2.84
N SER A 9 16.92 9.09 -2.16
CA SER A 9 16.90 9.66 -0.79
C SER A 9 17.63 8.82 0.25
N LEU A 10 17.77 7.52 -0.02
CA LEU A 10 18.47 6.55 0.81
C LEU A 10 19.95 6.36 0.37
N GLY A 11 20.40 7.05 -0.69
CA GLY A 11 21.77 6.92 -1.22
C GLY A 11 22.08 5.58 -1.89
N ILE A 12 21.05 4.88 -2.37
CA ILE A 12 21.14 3.54 -2.95
C ILE A 12 20.58 3.50 -4.38
N GLU A 13 20.71 4.61 -5.11
CA GLU A 13 20.19 4.78 -6.47
C GLU A 13 20.75 3.77 -7.48
N LYS A 14 21.89 3.14 -7.19
CA LYS A 14 22.47 2.06 -8.01
C LYS A 14 21.54 0.86 -8.21
N TYR A 15 20.58 0.64 -7.30
CA TYR A 15 19.56 -0.41 -7.44
C TYR A 15 18.33 0.03 -8.24
N SER A 16 18.30 1.26 -8.77
CA SER A 16 17.13 1.80 -9.46
C SER A 16 16.70 0.95 -10.63
N ASP A 17 17.62 0.55 -11.51
CA ASP A 17 17.27 -0.18 -12.72
C ASP A 17 16.81 -1.60 -12.41
N GLU A 18 17.47 -2.30 -11.47
CA GLU A 18 17.03 -3.61 -10.96
C GLU A 18 15.59 -3.51 -10.43
N HIS A 19 15.33 -2.53 -9.57
CA HIS A 19 14.01 -2.32 -8.98
C HIS A 19 12.94 -1.89 -9.99
N MET A 20 13.31 -1.14 -11.04
CA MET A 20 12.37 -0.71 -12.07
C MET A 20 12.02 -1.87 -13.00
N ASN A 21 13.01 -2.69 -13.37
CA ASN A 21 12.84 -3.84 -14.25
C ASN A 21 12.06 -4.97 -13.57
N SER A 22 12.19 -5.14 -12.26
CA SER A 22 11.45 -6.15 -11.51
C SER A 22 10.02 -5.70 -11.16
N THR A 23 9.32 -4.92 -11.98
CA THR A 23 8.00 -4.32 -11.61
C THR A 23 6.84 -5.04 -12.29
N TYR A 24 5.85 -5.47 -11.49
CA TYR A 24 4.54 -5.88 -11.98
C TYR A 24 3.46 -4.92 -11.48
N ASN A 25 2.66 -4.36 -12.39
CA ASN A 25 1.60 -3.42 -12.06
C ASN A 25 0.25 -4.14 -11.97
N LEU A 26 -0.42 -4.05 -10.83
CA LEU A 26 -1.78 -4.54 -10.65
C LEU A 26 -2.73 -3.36 -10.45
N LEU A 27 -3.62 -3.15 -11.42
CA LEU A 27 -4.75 -2.25 -11.24
C LEU A 27 -5.89 -3.03 -10.56
N ARG A 28 -6.34 -2.54 -9.41
CA ARG A 28 -7.51 -3.06 -8.71
C ARG A 28 -8.55 -1.96 -8.60
N VAL A 29 -9.70 -2.17 -9.22
CA VAL A 29 -10.87 -1.31 -9.06
C VAL A 29 -11.79 -1.96 -8.03
N MET A 30 -12.11 -1.25 -6.96
CA MET A 30 -13.00 -1.74 -5.90
C MET A 30 -14.25 -0.89 -5.87
N LYS A 31 -15.43 -1.52 -5.74
CA LYS A 31 -16.68 -0.83 -5.51
C LYS A 31 -17.21 -1.13 -4.10
N TYR A 32 -17.57 -0.11 -3.34
CA TYR A 32 -18.23 -0.27 -2.04
C TYR A 32 -19.64 0.33 -2.07
N GLU A 33 -20.58 -0.35 -1.43
CA GLU A 33 -21.93 0.17 -1.27
C GLU A 33 -22.05 1.08 -0.03
N GLY A 34 -23.06 1.95 -0.04
CA GLY A 34 -23.46 2.70 1.15
C GLY A 34 -24.09 1.77 2.18
N PRO A 35 -24.04 2.11 3.48
CA PRO A 35 -24.78 1.35 4.48
C PRO A 35 -26.29 1.50 4.22
N GLN A 36 -26.97 0.37 4.09
CA GLN A 36 -28.44 0.29 3.93
C GLN A 36 -29.19 0.49 5.27
N THR A 37 -28.46 0.43 6.38
CA THR A 37 -28.97 0.64 7.74
C THR A 37 -28.17 1.75 8.43
N THR A 38 -28.57 2.10 9.66
CA THR A 38 -27.81 3.03 10.53
C THR A 38 -26.53 2.42 11.09
N ASP A 39 -26.33 1.12 10.93
CA ASP A 39 -25.17 0.42 11.48
C ASP A 39 -23.94 0.64 10.60
N ALA A 40 -22.83 1.03 11.23
CA ALA A 40 -21.56 1.18 10.55
C ALA A 40 -21.03 -0.20 10.12
N LYS A 41 -21.11 -0.50 8.82
CA LYS A 41 -20.50 -1.71 8.23
C LYS A 41 -19.19 -1.36 7.55
N LEU A 42 -18.13 -2.10 7.88
CA LEU A 42 -16.82 -1.94 7.25
C LEU A 42 -16.85 -2.43 5.80
N GLY A 43 -16.41 -1.59 4.87
CA GLY A 43 -16.24 -1.97 3.47
C GLY A 43 -15.00 -2.83 3.24
N LEU A 44 -13.94 -2.62 4.03
CA LEU A 44 -12.69 -3.37 3.99
C LEU A 44 -12.10 -3.47 5.39
N HIS A 45 -11.60 -4.65 5.76
CA HIS A 45 -10.93 -4.84 7.05
C HIS A 45 -9.58 -4.12 7.07
N SER A 46 -9.14 -3.78 8.28
CA SER A 46 -7.78 -3.26 8.52
C SER A 46 -6.76 -4.25 7.94
N HIS A 47 -5.86 -3.77 7.10
CA HIS A 47 -4.80 -4.56 6.50
C HIS A 47 -3.59 -3.67 6.21
N THR A 48 -2.44 -4.30 6.04
CA THR A 48 -1.27 -3.67 5.44
C THR A 48 -1.13 -4.12 4.00
N ASP A 49 -0.60 -3.24 3.16
CA ASP A 49 -0.26 -3.61 1.80
C ASP A 49 0.98 -4.49 1.78
N LYS A 50 0.94 -5.57 0.99
CA LYS A 50 2.06 -6.50 0.82
C LYS A 50 3.11 -6.00 -0.20
N LYS A 51 2.94 -4.78 -0.72
CA LYS A 51 3.70 -4.25 -1.85
C LYS A 51 4.45 -2.99 -1.43
N MET A 52 5.54 -2.69 -2.14
CA MET A 52 6.42 -1.57 -1.81
C MET A 52 5.70 -0.20 -1.90
N VAL A 53 4.90 0.01 -2.96
CA VAL A 53 4.20 1.29 -3.18
C VAL A 53 2.79 1.03 -3.72
N THR A 54 1.79 1.60 -3.06
CA THR A 54 0.41 1.68 -3.55
C THR A 54 0.09 3.13 -3.89
N ILE A 55 -0.46 3.36 -5.08
CA ILE A 55 -1.08 4.64 -5.45
C ILE A 55 -2.59 4.45 -5.34
N LEU A 56 -3.21 5.26 -4.49
CA LEU A 56 -4.64 5.19 -4.24
C LEU A 56 -5.31 6.46 -4.76
N CYS A 57 -6.26 6.28 -5.67
CA CYS A 57 -7.08 7.37 -6.19
C CYS A 57 -8.47 7.26 -5.56
N GLN A 58 -8.77 8.16 -4.64
CA GLN A 58 -10.07 8.24 -3.99
C GLN A 58 -10.95 9.26 -4.71
N ASN A 59 -12.25 8.99 -4.76
CA ASN A 59 -13.23 10.01 -5.09
C ASN A 59 -13.42 10.95 -3.88
N GLU A 60 -14.26 11.97 -4.00
CA GLU A 60 -14.45 13.01 -2.97
C GLU A 60 -15.08 12.52 -1.65
N VAL A 61 -15.39 11.23 -1.55
CA VAL A 61 -16.04 10.61 -0.39
C VAL A 61 -15.02 10.16 0.66
N ASN A 62 -15.21 10.60 1.90
CA ASN A 62 -14.41 10.17 3.05
C ASN A 62 -14.68 8.70 3.39
N GLY A 63 -13.61 7.94 3.63
CA GLY A 63 -13.75 6.52 4.03
C GLY A 63 -12.46 5.74 4.18
N LEU A 64 -11.32 6.30 3.75
CA LEU A 64 -10.02 5.72 4.07
C LEU A 64 -9.53 6.20 5.42
N GLU A 65 -9.13 5.23 6.23
CA GLU A 65 -8.51 5.47 7.51
C GLU A 65 -7.11 4.85 7.52
N VAL A 66 -6.19 5.53 8.19
CA VAL A 66 -4.84 5.06 8.49
C VAL A 66 -4.72 4.88 10.00
N GLN A 67 -4.06 3.81 10.42
CA GLN A 67 -3.75 3.57 11.82
C GLN A 67 -2.40 4.20 12.18
N THR A 68 -2.37 4.99 13.25
CA THR A 68 -1.14 5.59 13.78
C THR A 68 -0.35 4.59 14.63
N LYS A 69 0.90 4.94 14.98
CA LYS A 69 1.73 4.13 15.89
C LYS A 69 1.07 3.86 17.25
N ASP A 70 0.23 4.78 17.72
CA ASP A 70 -0.52 4.64 18.97
C ASP A 70 -1.81 3.81 18.83
N GLY A 71 -2.04 3.18 17.68
CA GLY A 71 -3.20 2.34 17.39
C GLY A 71 -4.48 3.12 17.04
N LYS A 72 -4.44 4.46 17.02
CA LYS A 72 -5.59 5.31 16.69
C LYS A 72 -5.85 5.33 15.18
N ARG A 73 -7.11 5.37 14.78
CA ARG A 73 -7.53 5.49 13.37
C ARG A 73 -7.74 6.96 13.03
N GLN A 74 -7.23 7.41 11.89
CA GLN A 74 -7.41 8.77 11.38
C GLN A 74 -7.82 8.73 9.91
N THR A 75 -8.76 9.58 9.51
CA THR A 75 -9.15 9.72 8.11
C THR A 75 -7.98 10.28 7.29
N ALA A 76 -7.57 9.57 6.25
CA ALA A 76 -6.35 9.88 5.50
C ALA A 76 -6.49 11.08 4.54
N LEU A 77 -7.69 11.31 4.03
CA LEU A 77 -8.04 12.44 3.18
C LEU A 77 -9.41 12.94 3.62
N SER A 78 -9.47 14.18 4.11
CA SER A 78 -10.72 14.87 4.41
C SER A 78 -11.14 15.66 3.17
N GLY A 79 -12.01 15.10 2.34
CA GLY A 79 -12.83 15.89 1.44
C GLY A 79 -13.92 16.60 2.23
N THR A 80 -14.14 17.89 1.96
CA THR A 80 -15.37 18.58 2.38
C THR A 80 -16.50 18.13 1.46
N LEU A 81 -17.42 17.27 1.92
CA LEU A 81 -18.66 16.98 1.20
C LEU A 81 -19.90 17.22 2.08
N SER A 82 -20.90 17.81 1.44
CA SER A 82 -22.25 18.04 1.95
C SER A 82 -23.01 16.73 2.14
N HIS A 83 -24.03 16.77 3.00
CA HIS A 83 -24.77 15.63 3.53
C HIS A 83 -25.54 14.75 2.50
N ASP A 84 -25.54 15.10 1.20
CA ASP A 84 -26.56 14.62 0.25
C ASP A 84 -26.09 13.55 -0.78
N GLU A 85 -24.81 13.17 -0.80
CA GLU A 85 -24.30 12.20 -1.79
C GLU A 85 -24.38 10.72 -1.35
N ARG A 86 -25.55 10.30 -0.85
CA ARG A 86 -25.78 8.95 -0.30
C ARG A 86 -25.85 7.83 -1.36
N GLU A 87 -25.95 8.16 -2.65
CA GLU A 87 -26.43 7.21 -3.68
C GLU A 87 -25.44 6.81 -4.79
N ARG A 88 -24.19 7.32 -4.81
CA ARG A 88 -23.24 6.91 -5.86
C ARG A 88 -22.29 5.82 -5.38
N GLY A 89 -22.51 4.61 -5.91
CA GLY A 89 -21.66 3.45 -5.70
C GLY A 89 -20.18 3.81 -5.74
N LYS A 90 -19.50 3.58 -4.61
CA LYS A 90 -18.17 4.09 -4.31
C LYS A 90 -17.18 3.35 -5.19
N VAL A 91 -16.42 3.99 -6.07
CA VAL A 91 -15.34 3.32 -6.82
C VAL A 91 -14.02 3.81 -6.25
N LEU A 92 -13.27 2.93 -5.58
CA LEU A 92 -11.90 3.16 -5.15
C LEU A 92 -10.96 2.49 -6.14
N GLY A 93 -10.29 3.30 -6.97
CA GLY A 93 -9.23 2.83 -7.85
C GLY A 93 -7.93 2.70 -7.06
N ARG A 94 -7.47 1.46 -6.85
CA ARG A 94 -6.17 1.17 -6.25
C ARG A 94 -5.22 0.67 -7.33
N THR A 95 -4.18 1.44 -7.64
CA THR A 95 -3.09 0.98 -8.48
C THR A 95 -1.95 0.51 -7.59
N VAL A 96 -1.65 -0.78 -7.66
CA VAL A 96 -0.61 -1.41 -6.85
C VAL A 96 0.61 -1.64 -7.74
N LEU A 97 1.73 -1.03 -7.36
CA LEU A 97 3.02 -1.30 -7.99
C LEU A 97 3.66 -2.43 -7.20
N GLY A 98 3.66 -3.65 -7.74
CA GLY A 98 4.32 -4.82 -7.17
C GLY A 98 5.70 -5.07 -7.77
N SER A 99 6.41 -6.06 -7.22
CA SER A 99 7.60 -6.62 -7.86
C SER A 99 7.26 -7.90 -8.60
N GLU A 100 7.96 -8.21 -9.69
CA GLU A 100 7.78 -9.44 -10.46
C GLU A 100 7.99 -10.67 -9.57
N GLY A 101 7.12 -11.67 -9.77
CA GLY A 101 7.14 -12.93 -9.03
C GLY A 101 8.43 -13.70 -9.34
N GLY A 102 9.29 -13.87 -8.35
CA GLY A 102 10.56 -14.59 -8.47
C GLY A 102 11.77 -13.84 -7.89
N CYS A 103 11.63 -12.54 -7.60
CA CYS A 103 12.71 -11.79 -6.97
C CYS A 103 12.97 -12.23 -5.52
N ILE A 104 14.24 -12.24 -5.14
CA ILE A 104 14.67 -12.36 -3.74
C ILE A 104 14.67 -10.96 -3.15
N VAL A 105 13.87 -10.75 -2.11
CA VAL A 105 13.87 -9.51 -1.34
C VAL A 105 14.99 -9.60 -0.32
N LYS A 106 15.91 -8.63 -0.34
CA LYS A 106 17.02 -8.51 0.60
C LYS A 106 17.25 -7.04 0.98
N ALA A 107 17.82 -6.82 2.16
CA ALA A 107 18.26 -5.49 2.56
C ALA A 107 19.48 -5.06 1.71
N PRO A 108 19.54 -3.79 1.23
CA PRO A 108 20.77 -3.23 0.68
C PRO A 108 21.88 -3.25 1.73
N GLU A 109 23.09 -3.62 1.33
CA GLU A 109 24.23 -3.76 2.25
C GLU A 109 24.60 -2.41 2.87
N GLU A 110 24.38 -1.31 2.15
CA GLU A 110 24.66 0.06 2.61
C GLU A 110 23.74 0.54 3.73
N LEU A 111 22.60 -0.13 3.94
CA LEU A 111 21.63 0.22 4.99
C LEU A 111 21.74 -0.72 6.20
N VAL A 112 22.77 -1.57 6.24
CA VAL A 112 23.02 -2.51 7.34
C VAL A 112 24.35 -2.17 8.00
N ASP A 113 24.28 -1.70 9.24
CA ASP A 113 25.43 -1.31 10.03
C ASP A 113 25.22 -1.65 11.52
N GLU A 114 26.14 -1.22 12.39
CA GLU A 114 26.07 -1.48 13.84
C GLU A 114 24.88 -0.77 14.52
N GLU A 115 24.43 0.36 13.98
CA GLU A 115 23.26 1.10 14.47
C GLU A 115 21.94 0.53 13.91
N HIS A 116 21.98 0.02 12.67
CA HIS A 116 20.85 -0.53 11.92
C HIS A 116 21.12 -1.99 11.54
N PRO A 117 21.00 -2.95 12.48
CA PRO A 117 21.32 -4.34 12.21
C PRO A 117 20.28 -5.00 11.29
N LEU A 118 20.70 -6.04 10.56
CA LEU A 118 19.82 -6.79 9.68
C LEU A 118 18.67 -7.45 10.47
N LEU A 119 17.45 -7.02 10.21
CA LEU A 119 16.25 -7.53 10.90
C LEU A 119 15.63 -8.76 10.23
N PHE A 120 15.80 -8.91 8.92
CA PHE A 120 15.18 -9.98 8.14
C PHE A 120 16.19 -10.66 7.23
N LYS A 121 16.13 -12.00 7.16
CA LYS A 121 16.90 -12.78 6.19
C LYS A 121 16.32 -12.58 4.79
N PRO A 122 17.14 -12.68 3.72
CA PRO A 122 16.62 -12.67 2.36
C PRO A 122 15.55 -13.75 2.13
N PHE A 123 14.50 -13.43 1.37
CA PHE A 123 13.38 -14.33 1.12
C PHE A 123 12.80 -14.16 -0.30
N HIS A 124 12.10 -15.19 -0.81
CA HIS A 124 11.43 -15.08 -2.10
C HIS A 124 10.11 -14.32 -1.97
N HIS A 125 9.88 -13.31 -2.81
CA HIS A 125 8.66 -12.48 -2.73
C HIS A 125 7.37 -13.32 -2.77
N LEU A 126 7.35 -14.38 -3.59
CA LEU A 126 6.18 -15.26 -3.76
C LEU A 126 5.84 -16.08 -2.52
N GLU A 127 6.84 -16.45 -1.70
CA GLU A 127 6.60 -17.17 -0.45
C GLU A 127 5.77 -16.29 0.51
N PHE A 128 5.98 -14.98 0.49
CA PHE A 128 5.22 -14.05 1.32
C PHE A 128 3.80 -13.78 0.80
N GLU A 129 3.55 -13.96 -0.50
CA GLU A 129 2.20 -13.78 -1.06
C GLU A 129 1.25 -14.92 -0.70
N GLY A 130 1.76 -16.16 -0.66
CA GLY A 130 0.98 -17.37 -0.39
C GLY A 130 0.60 -17.59 1.08
N VAL A 131 1.36 -17.04 2.04
CA VAL A 131 1.20 -17.30 3.49
C VAL A 131 -0.02 -16.59 4.13
N LEU A 132 -0.67 -15.66 3.42
CA LEU A 132 -1.71 -14.79 3.97
C LEU A 132 -3.01 -14.82 3.15
N GLN A 133 -3.36 -15.98 2.57
CA GLN A 133 -4.67 -16.23 1.94
C GLN A 133 -5.63 -17.07 2.81
N HIS A 134 -5.30 -17.29 4.08
CA HIS A 134 -6.15 -17.96 5.07
C HIS A 134 -6.64 -16.99 6.13
#